data_AF-A0A821HWA8-F1
#
_entry.id   AF-A0A821HWA8-F1
#
_cell.length_a   1.000
_cell.length_b   1.000
_cell.length_c   1.000
_cell.angle_alpha   90.00
_cell.angle_beta   90.00
_cell.angle_gamma   90.00
#
_symmetry.space_group_name_H-M   'P 1'
#
loop_
_entity.id
_entity.type
_entity.pdbx_description
1 polymer ?
#
loop_
_entity_poly.entity_id
_entity_poly.type
_entity_poly.pdbx_seq_one_letter_code
_entity_poly.pdbx_strand_id
1 'polypeptide(L)'
;VCEDMINRNGNIHQMVEEFILNGSSSAAQSSQRIERAKILLIDEVDIFFSRDFYGNVCTPLASLQDPTITSLISYIWTQRKSNLNLNQIKATAQYQACCNIFPTWKPLILEAVKDIIYDVQNFESHDYVVNQDKIGYVEQDNIAYNVIYGYKTLFAYYCKHEN
;
A
#
# COMPACT_ATOMS: atom_id res chain seq x y z
N VAL A 1 -9.97 -3.87 18.28
CA VAL A 1 -9.10 -3.72 19.47
C VAL A 1 -7.84 -2.92 19.17
N CYS A 2 -6.86 -3.44 18.41
CA CYS A 2 -5.63 -2.69 18.11
C CYS A 2 -5.91 -1.40 17.34
N GLU A 3 -6.70 -1.46 16.27
CA GLU A 3 -7.06 -0.30 15.46
C GLU A 3 -7.79 0.79 16.28
N ASP A 4 -8.71 0.39 17.16
CA ASP A 4 -9.44 1.32 18.05
C ASP A 4 -8.53 1.97 19.10
N MET A 5 -7.51 1.23 19.56
CA MET A 5 -6.51 1.76 20.49
C MET A 5 -5.56 2.74 19.79
N ILE A 6 -5.10 2.41 18.58
CA ILE A 6 -4.21 3.24 17.78
C ILE A 6 -4.92 4.54 17.38
N ASN A 7 -6.16 4.45 16.91
CA ASN A 7 -6.93 5.61 16.44
C ASN A 7 -7.61 6.42 17.55
N ARG A 8 -7.28 6.16 18.82
CA ARG A 8 -7.94 6.78 19.99
C ARG A 8 -7.91 8.30 19.97
N ASN A 9 -6.81 8.87 19.47
CA ASN A 9 -6.54 10.31 19.50
C ASN A 9 -6.69 10.97 18.11
N GLY A 10 -7.27 10.25 17.15
CA GLY A 10 -7.36 10.66 15.76
C GLY A 10 -7.11 9.48 14.83
N ASN A 11 -7.61 9.56 13.61
CA ASN A 11 -7.35 8.54 12.59
C ASN A 11 -5.89 8.63 12.16
N ILE A 12 -5.06 7.66 12.57
CA ILE A 12 -3.62 7.67 12.35
C ILE A 12 -3.28 7.69 10.86
N HIS A 13 -4.09 7.03 10.03
CA HIS A 13 -3.87 6.94 8.58
C HIS A 13 -4.04 8.29 7.92
N GLN A 14 -5.12 9.00 8.26
CA GLN A 14 -5.39 10.35 7.78
C GLN A 14 -4.32 11.33 8.28
N MET A 15 -3.93 11.23 9.55
CA MET A 15 -2.90 12.10 10.12
C MET A 15 -1.54 11.92 9.45
N VAL A 16 -1.18 10.69 9.09
CA VAL A 16 0.06 10.39 8.36
C VAL A 16 -0.03 10.89 6.92
N GLU A 17 -1.16 10.68 6.24
CA GLU A 17 -1.38 11.19 4.88
C GLU A 17 -1.30 12.73 4.84
N GLU A 18 -2.00 13.42 5.76
CA GLU A 18 -1.93 14.87 5.92
C GLU A 18 -0.51 15.34 6.22
N PHE A 19 0.21 14.64 7.11
CA PHE A 19 1.59 14.97 7.43
C PHE A 19 2.51 14.84 6.21
N ILE A 20 2.34 13.79 5.41
CA ILE A 20 3.14 13.54 4.21
C ILE A 20 2.87 14.61 3.15
N LEU A 21 1.61 15.02 2.97
CA LEU A 21 1.19 16.02 1.98
C LEU A 21 1.53 17.46 2.41
N ASN A 22 1.23 17.81 3.65
CA ASN A 22 1.27 19.20 4.13
C ASN A 22 2.51 19.52 4.98
N GLY A 23 3.36 18.53 5.28
CA GLY A 23 4.55 18.68 6.12
C GLY A 23 4.26 19.00 7.59
N SER A 24 2.99 19.02 7.97
CA SER A 24 2.52 19.24 9.33
C SER A 24 1.29 18.38 9.56
N SER A 25 1.24 17.71 10.70
CA SER A 25 0.00 17.11 11.15
C SER A 25 -0.85 18.24 11.72
N SER A 26 -2.13 18.27 11.35
CA SER A 26 -3.12 19.03 12.08
C SER A 26 -3.09 18.51 13.52
N ALA A 27 -2.34 19.17 14.40
CA ALA A 27 -2.34 18.81 15.81
C ALA A 27 -3.79 18.98 16.26
N ALA A 28 -4.52 17.86 16.40
CA ALA A 28 -5.83 17.88 16.99
C ALA A 28 -5.65 18.61 18.31
N GLN A 29 -6.25 19.81 18.43
CA GLN A 29 -6.24 20.55 19.67
C GLN A 29 -6.71 19.58 20.73
N SER A 30 -5.81 19.20 21.63
CA SER A 30 -6.11 18.22 22.64
C SER A 30 -7.10 18.87 23.59
N SER A 31 -8.39 18.73 23.31
CA SER A 31 -9.40 18.79 24.36
C SER A 31 -8.94 17.75 25.36
N GLN A 32 -8.47 18.16 26.54
CA GLN A 32 -8.00 17.28 27.61
C GLN A 32 -9.13 16.31 27.96
N ARG A 33 -9.17 15.18 27.27
CA ARG A 33 -10.18 14.16 27.46
C ARG A 33 -9.73 13.39 28.68
N ILE A 34 -10.49 13.51 29.77
CA ILE A 34 -10.20 12.81 31.03
C ILE A 34 -9.99 11.33 30.72
N GLU A 35 -8.80 10.84 31.02
CA GLU A 35 -8.41 9.48 30.71
C GLU A 35 -9.09 8.52 31.69
N ARG A 36 -10.21 7.91 31.26
CA ARG A 36 -10.88 6.87 32.06
C ARG A 36 -10.07 5.58 32.01
N ALA A 37 -9.82 4.99 33.17
CA ALA A 37 -9.23 3.65 33.28
C ALA A 37 -10.07 2.65 32.47
N LYS A 38 -9.39 1.79 31.70
CA LYS A 38 -10.01 0.75 30.88
C LYS A 38 -9.64 -0.62 31.44
N ILE A 39 -10.61 -1.52 31.50
CA ILE A 39 -10.41 -2.92 31.87
C ILE A 39 -10.64 -3.75 30.61
N LEU A 40 -9.67 -4.60 30.26
CA LEU A 40 -9.81 -5.59 29.20
C LEU A 40 -10.26 -6.90 29.85
N LEU A 41 -11.46 -7.36 29.51
CA LEU A 41 -11.97 -8.67 29.92
C LEU A 41 -11.77 -9.64 28.76
N ILE A 42 -11.20 -10.80 29.07
CA ILE A 42 -10.93 -11.88 28.11
C ILE A 42 -11.64 -13.11 28.65
N ASP A 43 -12.58 -13.64 27.86
CA ASP A 43 -13.41 -14.79 28.24
C ASP A 43 -12.68 -16.13 27.95
N GLU A 44 -11.83 -16.17 26.92
CA GLU A 44 -11.08 -17.35 26.49
C GLU A 44 -9.62 -17.00 26.16
N VAL A 45 -8.69 -17.43 27.02
CA VAL A 45 -7.25 -17.13 26.88
C VAL A 45 -6.55 -18.02 25.86
N ASP A 46 -7.15 -19.16 25.50
CA ASP A 46 -6.66 -20.09 24.47
C ASP A 46 -6.90 -19.57 23.05
N ILE A 47 -7.95 -18.79 22.80
CA ILE A 47 -8.12 -18.03 21.55
C ILE A 47 -6.92 -17.12 21.31
N PHE A 48 -6.33 -16.52 22.36
CA PHE A 48 -5.13 -15.70 22.20
C PHE A 48 -3.99 -16.53 21.63
N PHE A 49 -3.84 -17.79 22.07
CA PHE A 49 -2.83 -18.74 21.59
C PHE A 49 -3.12 -19.37 20.21
N SER A 50 -4.25 -19.05 19.60
CA SER A 50 -4.52 -19.48 18.22
C SER A 50 -3.54 -18.82 17.24
N ARG A 51 -3.23 -19.54 16.17
CA ARG A 51 -2.40 -19.02 15.07
C ARG A 51 -3.02 -17.76 14.45
N ASP A 52 -4.34 -17.70 14.42
CA ASP A 52 -5.11 -16.58 13.86
C ASP A 52 -5.08 -15.34 14.77
N PHE A 53 -4.75 -15.49 16.05
CA PHE A 53 -4.61 -14.35 16.97
C PHE A 53 -3.15 -13.95 17.20
N TYR A 54 -2.25 -14.84 17.65
CA TYR A 54 -0.82 -14.49 17.85
C TYR A 54 -0.06 -14.25 16.54
N GLY A 55 -0.49 -14.87 15.45
CA GLY A 55 0.18 -14.76 14.14
C GLY A 55 -0.23 -13.53 13.34
N ASN A 56 -1.34 -12.89 13.69
CA ASN A 56 -1.84 -11.71 12.98
C ASN A 56 -1.27 -10.42 13.58
N VAL A 57 -0.34 -9.81 12.85
CA VAL A 57 0.23 -8.51 13.21
C VAL A 57 -0.69 -7.41 12.71
N CYS A 58 -1.07 -6.48 13.59
CA CYS A 58 -1.68 -5.23 13.17
C CYS A 58 -0.58 -4.34 12.59
N THR A 59 -0.54 -4.25 11.27
CA THR A 59 0.41 -3.40 10.54
C THR A 59 -0.31 -2.11 10.14
N PRO A 60 -0.15 -1.00 10.88
CA PRO A 60 -0.74 0.27 10.50
C PRO A 60 -0.08 0.77 9.21
N LEU A 61 -0.86 0.83 8.13
CA LEU A 61 -0.41 1.26 6.81
C LEU A 61 -1.22 2.46 6.35
N ALA A 62 -0.57 3.59 6.14
CA ALA A 62 -1.18 4.72 5.46
C ALA A 62 -1.03 4.55 3.95
N SER A 63 -2.12 4.75 3.21
CA SER A 63 -2.12 4.73 1.74
C SER A 63 -2.03 6.16 1.23
N LEU A 64 -1.05 6.44 0.39
CA LEU A 64 -0.96 7.73 -0.32
C LEU A 64 -1.78 7.64 -1.59
N GLN A 65 -2.87 8.41 -1.65
CA GLN A 65 -3.76 8.43 -2.80
C GLN A 65 -3.67 9.78 -3.50
N ASP A 66 -3.03 9.79 -4.67
CA ASP A 66 -3.01 10.97 -5.53
C ASP A 66 -3.08 10.56 -7.01
N PRO A 67 -3.87 11.27 -7.85
CA PRO A 67 -3.99 10.97 -9.28
C PRO A 67 -2.65 10.96 -10.04
N THR A 68 -1.65 11.71 -9.58
CA THR A 68 -0.31 11.73 -10.20
C THR A 68 0.43 10.39 -10.02
N ILE A 69 0.18 9.67 -8.91
CA ILE A 69 0.74 8.32 -8.68
C ILE A 69 0.10 7.35 -9.68
N THR A 70 -1.24 7.36 -9.80
CA THR A 70 -1.96 6.51 -10.77
C THR A 70 -1.54 6.81 -12.20
N SER A 71 -1.35 8.09 -12.54
CA SER A 71 -0.88 8.52 -13.86
C SER A 71 0.53 8.01 -14.16
N LEU A 72 1.45 8.07 -13.18
CA LEU A 72 2.80 7.54 -13.30
C LEU A 72 2.81 6.02 -13.52
N ILE A 73 2.06 5.27 -12.70
CA ILE A 73 1.95 3.81 -12.84
C ILE A 73 1.35 3.43 -14.19
N SER A 74 0.27 4.12 -14.60
CA SER A 74 -0.38 3.88 -15.89
C SER A 74 0.54 4.18 -17.06
N TYR A 75 1.32 5.27 -16.99
CA TYR A 75 2.34 5.56 -18.01
C TYR A 75 3.36 4.44 -18.11
N ILE A 76 3.92 3.98 -16.98
CA ILE A 76 4.90 2.89 -16.96
C ILE A 76 4.30 1.61 -17.57
N TRP A 77 3.06 1.28 -17.22
CA TRP A 77 2.34 0.15 -17.78
C TRP A 77 2.16 0.25 -19.30
N THR A 78 1.78 1.42 -19.83
CA THR A 78 1.63 1.61 -21.30
C THR A 78 2.94 1.47 -22.05
N GLN A 79 4.06 1.85 -21.42
CA GLN A 79 5.39 1.80 -22.02
C GLN A 79 6.13 0.50 -21.72
N ARG A 80 5.50 -0.47 -21.05
CA ARG A 80 6.16 -1.70 -20.57
C ARG A 80 6.85 -2.55 -21.65
N LYS A 81 6.34 -2.49 -22.89
CA LYS A 81 6.91 -3.21 -24.04
C LYS A 81 8.19 -2.54 -24.58
N SER A 82 8.42 -1.28 -24.21
CA SER A 82 9.67 -0.58 -24.47
C SER A 82 10.70 -0.93 -23.39
N ASN A 83 11.99 -0.88 -23.72
CA ASN A 83 13.05 -1.08 -22.74
C ASN A 83 13.16 0.15 -21.81
N LEU A 84 12.25 0.20 -20.83
CA LEU A 84 12.13 1.27 -19.86
C LEU A 84 13.34 1.30 -18.94
N ASN A 85 13.96 2.48 -18.84
CA ASN A 85 14.97 2.74 -17.82
C ASN A 85 14.55 3.90 -16.92
N LEU A 86 15.18 3.95 -15.73
CA LEU A 86 14.88 4.95 -14.71
C LEU A 86 15.10 6.38 -15.21
N ASN A 87 16.11 6.61 -16.03
CA ASN A 87 16.44 7.95 -16.55
C ASN A 87 15.36 8.47 -17.50
N GLN A 88 14.80 7.61 -18.34
CA GLN A 88 13.68 7.94 -19.23
C GLN A 88 12.45 8.31 -18.40
N ILE A 89 12.12 7.53 -17.37
CA ILE A 89 10.95 7.80 -16.51
C ILE A 89 11.13 9.13 -15.76
N LYS A 90 12.33 9.42 -15.24
CA LYS A 90 12.62 10.69 -14.56
C LYS A 90 12.43 11.93 -15.45
N ALA A 91 12.56 11.78 -16.78
CA ALA A 91 12.35 12.85 -17.74
C ALA A 91 10.87 13.07 -18.10
N THR A 92 9.96 12.20 -17.66
CA THR A 92 8.54 12.28 -18.00
C THR A 92 7.80 13.31 -17.16
N ALA A 93 6.73 13.87 -17.74
CA ALA A 93 5.84 14.78 -17.05
C ALA A 93 5.14 14.11 -15.85
N GLN A 94 4.82 12.82 -15.95
CA GLN A 94 4.14 12.04 -14.91
C GLN A 94 5.00 11.89 -13.67
N TYR A 95 6.29 11.56 -13.85
CA TYR A 95 7.23 11.46 -12.73
C TYR A 95 7.44 12.82 -12.06
N GLN A 96 7.62 13.87 -12.86
CA GLN A 96 7.81 15.24 -12.37
C GLN A 96 6.58 15.74 -11.60
N ALA A 97 5.37 15.47 -12.10
CA ALA A 97 4.12 15.81 -11.43
C ALA A 97 4.02 15.14 -10.05
N CYS A 98 4.32 13.84 -9.95
CA CYS A 98 4.32 13.12 -8.68
C CYS A 98 5.37 13.69 -7.70
N CYS A 99 6.59 13.96 -8.18
CA CYS A 99 7.63 14.59 -7.37
C CYS A 99 7.29 16.02 -6.92
N ASN A 100 6.40 16.73 -7.62
CA ASN A 100 5.95 18.07 -7.24
C ASN A 100 4.89 18.02 -6.14
N ILE A 101 4.02 16.99 -6.13
CA ILE A 101 3.07 16.76 -5.04
C ILE A 101 3.80 16.31 -3.76
N PHE A 102 4.82 15.47 -3.89
CA PHE A 102 5.56 14.92 -2.75
C PHE A 102 7.03 15.35 -2.75
N PRO A 103 7.34 16.64 -2.60
CA PRO A 103 8.70 17.16 -2.80
C PRO A 103 9.71 16.63 -1.79
N THR A 104 9.29 16.39 -0.54
CA THR A 104 10.12 15.81 0.53
C THR A 104 10.38 14.32 0.32
N TRP A 105 9.45 13.62 -0.35
CA TRP A 105 9.45 12.16 -0.48
C TRP A 105 9.95 11.68 -1.84
N LYS A 106 10.58 12.56 -2.63
CA LYS A 106 11.22 12.21 -3.91
C LYS A 106 12.15 10.98 -3.83
N PRO A 107 12.98 10.80 -2.77
CA PRO A 107 13.80 9.60 -2.67
C PRO A 107 12.97 8.31 -2.54
N LEU A 108 11.86 8.36 -1.82
CA LEU A 108 10.96 7.21 -1.67
C LEU A 108 10.27 6.88 -3.00
N ILE A 109 9.79 7.91 -3.72
CA ILE A 109 9.22 7.74 -5.07
C ILE A 109 10.26 7.14 -6.02
N LEU A 110 11.53 7.57 -5.93
CA LEU A 110 12.59 7.05 -6.77
C LEU A 110 12.80 5.54 -6.55
N GLU A 111 12.88 5.08 -5.31
CA GLU A 111 13.02 3.65 -5.00
C GLU A 111 11.78 2.87 -5.43
N ALA A 112 10.58 3.37 -5.13
CA ALA A 112 9.33 2.75 -5.58
C ALA A 112 9.28 2.59 -7.11
N VAL A 113 9.75 3.59 -7.87
CA VAL A 113 9.80 3.51 -9.34
C VAL A 113 10.76 2.43 -9.82
N LYS A 114 11.88 2.17 -9.13
CA LYS A 114 12.77 1.06 -9.50
C LYS A 114 12.06 -0.29 -9.35
N ASP A 115 11.35 -0.47 -8.24
CA ASP A 115 10.57 -1.68 -7.99
C ASP A 115 9.45 -1.83 -9.02
N ILE A 116 8.75 -0.73 -9.36
CA ILE A 116 7.72 -0.73 -10.40
C ILE A 116 8.29 -1.13 -11.77
N ILE A 117 9.45 -0.60 -12.16
CA ILE A 117 10.11 -0.96 -13.44
C ILE A 117 10.48 -2.45 -13.45
N TYR A 118 11.03 -2.94 -12.35
CA TYR A 118 11.38 -4.36 -12.24
C TYR A 118 10.13 -5.24 -12.33
N ASP A 119 9.09 -4.92 -11.56
CA ASP A 119 7.87 -5.72 -11.51
C ASP A 119 7.07 -5.66 -12.80
N VAL A 120 7.00 -4.52 -13.50
CA VAL A 120 6.27 -4.42 -14.78
C VAL A 120 6.88 -5.29 -15.88
N GLN A 121 8.19 -5.56 -15.78
CA GLN A 121 8.91 -6.43 -16.72
C GLN A 121 8.85 -7.90 -16.31
N ASN A 122 8.53 -8.21 -15.05
CA ASN A 122 8.65 -9.55 -14.46
C ASN A 122 7.38 -10.01 -13.72
N PHE A 123 6.21 -9.40 -13.99
CA PHE A 123 4.98 -9.73 -13.25
C PHE A 123 4.42 -11.11 -13.60
N GLU A 124 4.69 -11.61 -14.80
CA GLU A 124 4.30 -12.95 -15.27
C GLU A 124 5.18 -14.07 -14.69
N SER A 125 6.05 -13.77 -13.72
CA SER A 125 6.97 -14.75 -13.13
C SER A 125 6.29 -15.79 -12.20
N HIS A 126 5.00 -15.66 -11.92
CA HIS A 126 4.24 -16.56 -11.05
C HIS A 126 2.88 -16.88 -11.66
N ASP A 127 2.37 -18.07 -11.39
CA ASP A 127 1.03 -18.46 -11.80
C ASP A 127 -0.02 -17.79 -10.90
N TYR A 128 -0.93 -17.07 -11.52
CA TYR A 128 -2.03 -16.40 -10.85
C TYR A 128 -3.36 -16.67 -11.55
N VAL A 129 -4.43 -16.66 -10.76
CA VAL A 129 -5.82 -16.81 -11.19
C VAL A 129 -6.60 -15.54 -10.86
N VAL A 130 -7.58 -15.22 -11.69
CA VAL A 130 -8.51 -14.12 -11.42
C VAL A 130 -9.87 -14.72 -11.06
N ASN A 131 -10.41 -14.32 -9.91
CA ASN A 131 -11.74 -14.73 -9.47
C ASN A 131 -12.42 -13.56 -8.77
N GLN A 132 -13.64 -13.20 -9.19
CA GLN A 132 -14.43 -12.11 -8.58
C GLN A 132 -13.62 -10.82 -8.35
N ASP A 133 -12.98 -10.33 -9.42
CA ASP A 133 -12.13 -9.11 -9.41
C ASP A 133 -10.92 -9.14 -8.47
N LYS A 134 -10.48 -10.33 -8.04
CA LYS A 134 -9.29 -10.52 -7.21
C LYS A 134 -8.26 -11.38 -7.91
N ILE A 135 -6.98 -11.03 -7.70
CA ILE A 135 -5.83 -11.86 -8.05
C ILE A 135 -5.60 -12.85 -6.91
N GLY A 136 -5.55 -14.13 -7.24
CA GLY A 136 -5.11 -15.20 -6.34
C GLY A 136 -3.87 -15.88 -6.90
N TYR A 137 -2.96 -16.30 -6.03
CA TYR A 137 -1.74 -17.00 -6.41
C TYR A 137 -1.88 -18.49 -6.14
N VAL A 138 -1.34 -19.31 -7.05
CA VAL A 138 -1.36 -20.77 -6.88
C VAL A 138 -0.24 -21.16 -5.93
N GLU A 139 -0.61 -21.63 -4.73
CA GLU A 139 0.31 -22.16 -3.73
C GLU A 139 0.03 -23.65 -3.53
N GLN A 140 0.89 -24.50 -4.12
CA GLN A 140 0.71 -25.95 -4.14
C GLN A 140 -0.66 -26.32 -4.75
N ASP A 141 -1.59 -26.83 -3.93
CA ASP A 141 -2.93 -27.25 -4.35
C ASP A 141 -4.02 -26.21 -4.00
N ASN A 142 -3.64 -25.07 -3.40
CA ASN A 142 -4.58 -24.03 -2.96
C ASN A 142 -4.38 -22.71 -3.70
N ILE A 143 -5.42 -21.88 -3.71
CA ILE A 143 -5.36 -20.50 -4.22
C ILE A 143 -5.35 -19.56 -3.03
N ALA A 144 -4.26 -18.80 -2.88
CA ALA A 144 -4.11 -17.79 -1.85
C ALA A 144 -4.49 -16.41 -2.39
N TYR A 145 -5.54 -15.81 -1.80
CA TYR A 145 -6.00 -14.45 -2.13
C TYR A 145 -5.51 -13.37 -1.15
N ASN A 146 -4.83 -13.78 -0.09
CA ASN A 146 -4.26 -12.91 0.95
C ASN A 146 -2.76 -12.64 0.74
N VAL A 147 -2.21 -13.04 -0.41
CA VAL A 147 -0.80 -12.88 -0.77
C VAL A 147 -0.68 -11.79 -1.83
N ILE A 148 0.28 -10.89 -1.64
CA ILE A 148 0.57 -9.78 -2.55
C ILE A 148 2.05 -9.81 -2.89
N TYR A 149 2.38 -9.90 -4.18
CA TYR A 149 3.74 -9.77 -4.69
C TYR A 149 3.96 -8.36 -5.24
N GLY A 150 4.26 -7.41 -4.35
CA GLY A 150 4.61 -6.04 -4.72
C GLY A 150 3.68 -5.44 -5.79
N TYR A 151 4.28 -4.82 -6.80
CA TYR A 151 3.55 -4.27 -7.95
C TYR A 151 3.21 -5.34 -9.00
N LYS A 152 3.76 -6.55 -8.92
CA LYS A 152 3.37 -7.66 -9.82
C LYS A 152 1.89 -7.97 -9.72
N THR A 153 1.34 -7.94 -8.51
CA THR A 153 -0.10 -8.14 -8.27
C THR A 153 -0.94 -7.10 -8.99
N LEU A 154 -0.51 -5.83 -8.94
CA LEU A 154 -1.17 -4.73 -9.64
C LEU A 154 -1.11 -4.92 -11.16
N PHE A 155 0.03 -5.34 -11.70
CA PHE A 155 0.20 -5.54 -13.14
C PHE A 155 -0.48 -6.80 -13.67
N ALA A 156 -0.56 -7.86 -12.87
CA ALA A 156 -1.40 -9.02 -13.17
C ALA A 156 -2.87 -8.60 -13.33
N TYR A 157 -3.36 -7.71 -12.45
CA TYR A 157 -4.69 -7.13 -12.57
C TYR A 157 -4.86 -6.28 -13.85
N TYR A 158 -3.91 -5.39 -14.15
CA TYR A 158 -3.96 -4.56 -15.35
C TYR A 158 -3.96 -5.39 -16.63
N CYS A 159 -3.11 -6.42 -16.71
CA CYS A 159 -3.02 -7.32 -17.87
C CYS A 159 -4.36 -8.00 -18.18
N LYS A 160 -5.11 -8.39 -17.15
CA LYS A 160 -6.37 -9.10 -17.30
C LYS A 160 -7.53 -8.20 -17.70
N HIS A 161 -7.48 -6.92 -17.34
CA HIS A 161 -8.50 -5.91 -17.67
C HIS A 161 -8.14 -5.04 -18.89
N GLU A 162 -7.01 -5.30 -19.55
CA GLU A 162 -6.67 -4.70 -20.85
C GLU A 162 -7.41 -5.36 -22.03
N ASN A 163 -8.17 -6.44 -21.79
CA ASN A 163 -8.96 -7.15 -22.81
C ASN A 163 -10.43 -6.77 -22.78
#